data_AF-A0A6M1TA54-F1
#
_entry.id   AF-A0A6M1TA54-F1
#
_cell.length_a   1.000
_cell.length_b   1.000
_cell.length_c   1.000
_cell.angle_alpha   90.00
_cell.angle_beta   90.00
_cell.angle_gamma   90.00
#
_symmetry.space_group_name_H-M   'P 1'
#
loop_
_entity.id
_entity.type
_entity.pdbx_description
1 polymer ?
#
loop_
_entity_poly.entity_id
_entity_poly.type
_entity_poly.pdbx_seq_one_letter_code
_entity_poly.pdbx_strand_id
1 'polypeptide(L)'
;MTKQATLRPVASLKDFIKKSSNDISLLSVSFKGTPAVKDLIEAQGIPHTAIFGLKINGERKSLTYNLTGGEEITAYPFEEISKSNLSSEFISPEKFILDIHLGKLTKKLRLFGFNAILNPNFTEQDIIHISNAENRMILTRNIGLLRHGDTQQGYWVRNTDPDKQLRELFNRFELSKNINPFNRCMECNGRLVRVALAEVQEKVPPKVQQKHSLFYQCQECQKVYWQGSHFKDFKKKVDLLQSL
;
A
#
# COMPACT_ATOMS: atom_id res chain seq x y z
N MET A 1 -0.01 29.41 -26.62
CA MET A 1 -1.40 29.74 -26.22
C MET A 1 -1.78 28.88 -25.03
N THR A 2 -2.46 29.45 -24.03
CA THR A 2 -3.01 28.68 -22.90
C THR A 2 -4.24 27.93 -23.40
N LYS A 3 -4.29 26.63 -23.10
CA LYS A 3 -5.39 25.73 -23.43
C LYS A 3 -6.11 25.34 -22.14
N GLN A 4 -7.35 24.89 -22.25
CA GLN A 4 -8.17 24.45 -21.12
C GLN A 4 -8.66 23.03 -21.35
N ALA A 5 -8.94 22.32 -20.27
CA ALA A 5 -9.66 21.05 -20.23
C ALA A 5 -10.52 21.00 -18.95
N THR A 6 -11.38 20.00 -18.83
CA THR A 6 -12.10 19.72 -17.59
C THR A 6 -11.62 18.41 -16.98
N LEU A 7 -11.47 18.38 -15.65
CA LEU A 7 -11.08 17.20 -14.90
C LEU A 7 -12.15 16.85 -13.86
N ARG A 8 -12.70 15.64 -13.97
CA ARG A 8 -13.62 15.02 -13.03
C ARG A 8 -12.90 13.92 -12.24
N PRO A 9 -12.45 14.21 -11.01
CA PRO A 9 -11.93 13.19 -10.09
C PRO A 9 -13.09 12.42 -9.45
N VAL A 10 -13.08 11.10 -9.55
CA VAL A 10 -14.13 10.26 -8.97
C VAL A 10 -13.76 9.78 -7.56
N ALA A 11 -14.77 9.64 -6.69
CA ALA A 11 -14.66 9.05 -5.36
C ALA A 11 -13.43 9.55 -4.57
N SER A 12 -12.57 8.63 -4.11
CA SER A 12 -11.46 8.95 -3.21
C SER A 12 -10.30 9.73 -3.86
N LEU A 13 -10.35 9.98 -5.18
CA LEU A 13 -9.42 10.90 -5.83
C LEU A 13 -9.66 12.36 -5.41
N LYS A 14 -10.88 12.68 -4.99
CA LYS A 14 -11.24 14.02 -4.50
C LYS A 14 -10.44 14.42 -3.26
N ASP A 15 -10.03 13.43 -2.46
CA ASP A 15 -9.30 13.64 -1.21
C ASP A 15 -7.88 14.21 -1.40
N PHE A 16 -7.32 14.13 -2.62
CA PHE A 16 -6.00 14.69 -2.94
C PHE A 16 -6.05 16.17 -3.30
N ILE A 17 -7.22 16.70 -3.64
CA ILE A 17 -7.38 18.09 -4.11
C ILE A 17 -7.49 19.01 -2.90
N LYS A 18 -6.70 20.09 -2.88
CA LYS A 18 -6.77 21.10 -1.82
C LYS A 18 -8.14 21.79 -1.85
N LYS A 19 -8.74 22.01 -0.67
CA LYS A 19 -10.09 22.58 -0.45
C LYS A 19 -10.30 24.04 -0.92
N SER A 20 -9.42 24.60 -1.74
CA SER A 20 -9.56 25.99 -2.21
C SER A 20 -10.62 26.18 -3.30
N SER A 21 -11.20 25.10 -3.83
CA SER A 21 -12.25 25.14 -4.84
C SER A 21 -13.63 24.88 -4.21
N ASN A 22 -14.62 25.71 -4.55
CA ASN A 22 -16.00 25.57 -4.09
C ASN A 22 -16.66 24.26 -4.56
N ASP A 23 -16.20 23.69 -5.67
CA ASP A 23 -16.62 22.39 -6.17
C ASP A 23 -15.41 21.60 -6.72
N ILE A 24 -15.07 20.49 -6.06
CA ILE A 24 -14.01 19.57 -6.48
C ILE A 24 -14.52 18.45 -7.39
N SER A 25 -15.81 18.45 -7.73
CA SER A 25 -16.41 17.44 -8.62
C SER A 25 -16.07 17.66 -10.09
N LEU A 26 -15.82 18.90 -10.51
CA LEU A 26 -15.41 19.26 -11.86
C LEU A 26 -14.46 20.46 -11.83
N LEU A 27 -13.20 20.22 -12.17
CA LEU A 27 -12.14 21.24 -12.18
C LEU A 27 -11.93 21.75 -13.60
N SER A 28 -11.92 23.07 -13.78
CA SER A 28 -11.37 23.69 -14.99
C SER A 28 -9.85 23.80 -14.84
N VAL A 29 -9.11 23.18 -15.75
CA VAL A 29 -7.65 23.08 -15.70
C VAL A 29 -7.04 23.77 -16.91
N SER A 30 -6.02 24.60 -16.69
CA SER A 30 -5.31 25.31 -17.74
C SER A 30 -3.89 24.79 -17.91
N PHE A 31 -3.43 24.67 -19.15
CA PHE A 31 -2.09 24.17 -19.47
C PHE A 31 -1.51 24.83 -20.72
N LYS A 32 -0.20 24.64 -20.94
CA LYS A 32 0.54 25.09 -22.13
C LYS A 32 1.10 23.87 -22.87
N GLY A 33 1.23 23.98 -24.19
CA GLY A 33 1.80 22.90 -25.02
C GLY A 33 0.87 21.71 -25.20
N THR A 34 1.43 20.51 -25.06
CA THR A 34 0.74 19.22 -25.16
C THR A 34 1.22 18.25 -24.08
N PRO A 35 1.01 18.56 -22.78
CA PRO A 35 1.50 17.72 -21.69
C PRO A 35 0.76 16.37 -21.70
N ALA A 36 1.36 15.36 -21.07
CA ALA A 36 0.64 14.13 -20.80
C ALA A 36 -0.48 14.43 -19.79
N VAL A 37 -1.60 13.73 -19.92
CA VAL A 37 -2.72 13.84 -18.99
C VAL A 37 -2.32 13.51 -17.55
N LYS A 38 -1.33 12.62 -17.37
CA LYS A 38 -0.66 12.37 -16.08
C LYS A 38 -0.19 13.66 -15.42
N ASP A 39 0.63 14.45 -16.12
CA ASP A 39 1.25 15.66 -15.58
C ASP A 39 0.19 16.68 -15.14
N LEU A 40 -0.88 16.79 -15.93
CA LEU A 40 -2.00 17.69 -15.61
C LEU A 40 -2.75 17.25 -14.35
N ILE A 41 -2.99 15.95 -14.18
CA ILE A 41 -3.69 15.40 -13.01
C ILE A 41 -2.82 15.55 -11.74
N GLU A 42 -1.51 15.29 -11.84
CA GLU A 42 -0.56 15.49 -10.74
C GLU A 42 -0.45 16.94 -10.31
N ALA A 43 -0.53 17.89 -11.25
CA ALA A 43 -0.58 19.31 -10.95
C ALA A 43 -1.82 19.70 -10.10
N GLN A 44 -2.90 18.91 -10.14
CA GLN A 44 -4.06 19.08 -9.26
C GLN A 44 -3.88 18.41 -7.88
N GLY A 45 -2.77 17.72 -7.67
CA GLY A 45 -2.41 17.04 -6.42
C GLY A 45 -2.69 15.54 -6.40
N ILE A 46 -3.39 15.01 -7.41
CA ILE A 46 -3.73 13.58 -7.50
C ILE A 46 -2.51 12.81 -8.02
N PRO A 47 -1.92 11.88 -7.24
CA PRO A 47 -0.83 11.06 -7.74
C PRO A 47 -1.32 10.10 -8.83
N HIS A 48 -0.50 9.92 -9.87
CA HIS A 48 -0.80 8.98 -10.95
C HIS A 48 -0.99 7.55 -10.45
N THR A 49 -0.30 7.16 -9.38
CA THR A 49 -0.43 5.84 -8.75
C THR A 49 -1.81 5.59 -8.12
N ALA A 50 -2.61 6.63 -7.90
CA ALA A 50 -3.98 6.49 -7.42
C ALA A 50 -5.00 6.27 -8.55
N ILE A 51 -4.59 6.45 -9.83
CA ILE A 51 -5.47 6.37 -10.99
C ILE A 51 -5.43 4.96 -11.56
N PHE A 52 -6.58 4.28 -11.54
CA PHE A 52 -6.76 2.93 -12.07
C PHE A 52 -7.59 2.90 -13.35
N GLY A 53 -8.23 4.00 -13.69
CA GLY A 53 -8.95 4.17 -14.94
C GLY A 53 -8.98 5.62 -15.37
N LEU A 54 -8.89 5.83 -16.68
CA LEU A 54 -8.96 7.15 -17.28
C LEU A 54 -9.88 7.12 -18.48
N LYS A 55 -10.82 8.06 -18.53
CA LYS A 55 -11.60 8.35 -19.72
C LYS A 55 -11.33 9.78 -20.20
N ILE A 56 -11.17 9.94 -21.51
CA ILE A 56 -11.05 11.24 -22.18
C ILE A 56 -12.14 11.28 -23.25
N ASN A 57 -13.04 12.26 -23.19
CA ASN A 57 -14.19 12.38 -24.08
C ASN A 57 -15.03 11.09 -24.14
N GLY A 58 -15.19 10.41 -23.00
CA GLY A 58 -15.93 9.15 -22.88
C GLY A 58 -15.14 7.87 -23.20
N GLU A 59 -13.99 7.97 -23.86
CA GLU A 59 -13.17 6.83 -24.28
C GLU A 59 -12.05 6.49 -23.28
N ARG A 60 -11.76 5.21 -23.06
CA ARG A 60 -10.59 4.80 -22.25
C ARG A 60 -9.29 5.22 -22.93
N LYS A 61 -8.38 5.85 -22.18
CA LYS A 61 -7.05 6.24 -22.66
C LYS A 61 -5.97 5.94 -21.61
N SER A 62 -4.72 5.90 -22.06
CA SER A 62 -3.54 5.81 -21.18
C SER A 62 -3.24 7.14 -20.49
N LEU A 63 -2.57 7.09 -19.33
CA LEU A 63 -2.01 8.27 -18.65
C LEU A 63 -0.97 9.03 -19.48
N THR A 64 -0.41 8.39 -20.52
CA THR A 64 0.55 9.00 -21.46
C THR A 64 -0.12 9.76 -22.61
N TYR A 65 -1.45 9.85 -22.64
CA TYR A 65 -2.18 10.61 -23.66
C TYR A 65 -1.82 12.11 -23.59
N ASN A 66 -1.42 12.69 -24.72
CA ASN A 66 -1.06 14.11 -24.81
C ASN A 66 -2.30 14.98 -25.05
N LEU A 67 -2.48 15.99 -24.21
CA LEU A 67 -3.62 16.90 -24.29
C LEU A 67 -3.44 17.95 -25.39
N THR A 68 -4.54 18.33 -26.03
CA THR A 68 -4.62 19.26 -27.16
C THR A 68 -5.48 20.48 -26.89
N GLY A 69 -6.40 20.42 -25.93
CA GLY A 69 -7.32 21.47 -25.50
C GLY A 69 -8.78 21.06 -25.74
N GLY A 70 -9.64 21.35 -24.76
CA GLY A 70 -11.08 21.07 -24.78
C GLY A 70 -11.46 19.70 -24.24
N GLU A 71 -10.51 18.88 -23.80
CA GLU A 71 -10.79 17.52 -23.32
C GLU A 71 -11.66 17.49 -22.06
N GLU A 72 -12.56 16.50 -22.02
CA GLU A 72 -13.29 16.09 -20.81
C GLU A 72 -12.62 14.86 -20.20
N ILE A 73 -11.92 15.07 -19.09
CA ILE A 73 -11.09 14.06 -18.43
C ILE A 73 -11.85 13.52 -17.22
N THR A 74 -12.05 12.22 -17.13
CA THR A 74 -12.56 11.56 -15.91
C THR A 74 -11.56 10.54 -15.41
N ALA A 75 -11.08 10.72 -14.18
CA ALA A 75 -10.12 9.86 -13.52
C ALA A 75 -10.82 9.01 -12.45
N TYR A 76 -10.53 7.71 -12.44
CA TYR A 76 -11.16 6.72 -11.57
C TYR A 76 -10.13 6.08 -10.64
N PRO A 77 -10.40 6.01 -9.32
CA PRO A 77 -9.63 5.20 -8.41
C PRO A 77 -10.04 3.72 -8.52
N PHE A 78 -9.23 2.84 -7.95
CA PHE A 78 -9.46 1.39 -7.96
C PHE A 78 -10.87 0.96 -7.52
N GLU A 79 -11.42 1.55 -6.46
CA GLU A 79 -12.72 1.14 -5.90
C GLU A 79 -13.91 1.40 -6.84
N GLU A 80 -13.70 2.22 -7.87
CA GLU A 80 -14.69 2.52 -8.93
C GLU A 80 -14.51 1.65 -10.17
N ILE A 81 -13.47 0.80 -10.21
CA ILE A 81 -13.26 -0.14 -11.31
C ILE A 81 -14.03 -1.43 -11.00
N SER A 82 -15.01 -1.75 -11.84
CA SER A 82 -15.74 -3.03 -11.74
C SER A 82 -14.77 -4.22 -11.73
N LYS A 83 -15.02 -5.22 -10.88
CA LYS A 83 -14.27 -6.49 -10.85
C LYS A 83 -14.21 -7.19 -12.22
N SER A 84 -15.25 -7.06 -13.04
CA SER A 84 -15.26 -7.58 -14.42
C SER A 84 -14.30 -6.84 -15.37
N ASN A 85 -13.96 -5.58 -15.06
CA ASN A 85 -12.99 -4.75 -15.78
C ASN A 85 -11.58 -4.82 -15.16
N LEU A 86 -11.44 -5.41 -13.97
CA LEU A 86 -10.17 -5.69 -13.28
C LEU A 86 -9.52 -7.01 -13.76
N SER A 87 -10.17 -7.72 -14.69
CA SER A 87 -10.13 -9.19 -14.88
C SER A 87 -8.85 -9.80 -15.45
N SER A 88 -7.69 -9.14 -15.33
CA SER A 88 -6.38 -9.81 -15.49
C SER A 88 -5.20 -9.14 -14.78
N GLU A 89 -5.32 -7.91 -14.28
CA GLU A 89 -4.17 -7.11 -13.81
C GLU A 89 -4.16 -6.78 -12.31
N PHE A 90 -5.27 -6.95 -11.58
CA PHE A 90 -5.26 -6.72 -10.13
C PHE A 90 -4.74 -7.95 -9.37
N ILE A 91 -3.42 -7.99 -9.20
CA ILE A 91 -2.75 -8.93 -8.32
C ILE A 91 -2.68 -8.28 -6.93
N SER A 92 -3.32 -8.91 -5.94
CA SER A 92 -3.19 -8.48 -4.54
C SER A 92 -1.70 -8.43 -4.16
N PRO A 93 -1.17 -7.30 -3.65
CA PRO A 93 0.25 -7.15 -3.41
C PRO A 93 0.75 -8.13 -2.34
N GLU A 94 1.78 -8.90 -2.68
CA GLU A 94 2.41 -9.86 -1.77
C GLU A 94 3.53 -9.25 -0.92
N LYS A 95 4.09 -8.13 -1.39
CA LYS A 95 5.22 -7.44 -0.77
C LYS A 95 4.94 -5.96 -0.63
N PHE A 96 5.42 -5.40 0.48
CA PHE A 96 5.28 -3.99 0.82
C PHE A 96 6.64 -3.39 1.11
N ILE A 97 6.78 -2.12 0.79
CA ILE A 97 7.82 -1.23 1.30
C ILE A 97 7.13 -0.01 1.91
N LEU A 98 7.50 0.34 3.13
CA LEU A 98 6.85 1.38 3.91
C LEU A 98 7.81 2.52 4.22
N ASP A 99 7.30 3.74 4.21
CA ASP A 99 8.04 4.90 4.74
C ASP A 99 8.22 4.81 6.26
N ILE A 100 9.14 5.63 6.77
CA ILE A 100 9.54 5.64 8.19
C ILE A 100 8.38 5.96 9.16
N HIS A 101 7.32 6.61 8.70
CA HIS A 101 6.17 7.00 9.53
C HIS A 101 5.19 5.83 9.77
N LEU A 102 5.37 4.71 9.07
CA LEU A 102 4.51 3.54 9.14
C LEU A 102 5.16 2.35 9.88
N GLY A 103 6.06 2.62 10.82
CA GLY A 103 6.76 1.59 11.62
C GLY A 103 5.82 0.63 12.36
N LYS A 104 4.76 1.13 13.00
CA LYS A 104 3.76 0.28 13.70
C LYS A 104 3.00 -0.61 12.73
N LEU A 105 2.61 -0.07 11.57
CA LEU A 105 1.93 -0.81 10.51
C LEU A 105 2.82 -1.91 9.93
N THR A 106 4.10 -1.61 9.72
CA THR A 106 5.11 -2.57 9.24
C THR A 106 5.19 -3.80 10.16
N LYS A 107 5.28 -3.59 11.49
CA LYS A 107 5.30 -4.70 12.45
C LYS A 107 4.00 -5.52 12.42
N LYS A 108 2.85 -4.87 12.25
CA LYS A 108 1.56 -5.56 12.10
C LYS A 108 1.53 -6.40 10.82
N LEU A 109 1.86 -5.84 9.66
CA LEU A 109 1.90 -6.61 8.41
C LEU A 109 2.78 -7.86 8.52
N ARG A 110 3.97 -7.75 9.13
CA ARG A 110 4.86 -8.89 9.39
C ARG A 110 4.24 -9.92 10.33
N LEU A 111 3.55 -9.49 11.38
CA LEU A 111 2.83 -10.37 12.31
C LEU A 111 1.74 -11.18 11.58
N PHE A 112 1.04 -10.57 10.62
CA PHE A 112 0.07 -11.24 9.76
C PHE A 112 0.69 -12.08 8.63
N GLY A 113 2.03 -12.09 8.51
CA GLY A 113 2.76 -12.93 7.56
C GLY A 113 3.25 -12.26 6.29
N PHE A 114 2.96 -10.98 6.11
CA PHE A 114 3.29 -10.23 4.90
C PHE A 114 4.75 -9.80 4.88
N ASN A 115 5.35 -9.86 3.68
CA ASN A 115 6.70 -9.37 3.45
C ASN A 115 6.69 -7.84 3.39
N ALA A 116 7.04 -7.18 4.48
CA ALA A 116 6.98 -5.73 4.62
C ALA A 116 8.34 -5.18 5.07
N ILE A 117 9.02 -4.42 4.21
CA ILE A 117 10.31 -3.81 4.55
C ILE A 117 10.15 -2.33 4.90
N LEU A 118 10.98 -1.90 5.84
CA LEU A 118 11.13 -0.51 6.27
C LEU A 118 12.55 -0.39 6.79
N ASN A 119 13.29 0.59 6.29
CA ASN A 119 14.63 0.93 6.78
C ASN A 119 14.68 2.45 6.98
N PRO A 120 15.00 2.94 8.20
CA PRO A 120 15.15 4.37 8.46
C PRO A 120 16.19 5.07 7.59
N ASN A 121 17.13 4.33 7.01
CA ASN A 121 18.20 4.86 6.16
C ASN A 121 17.82 4.92 4.69
N PHE A 122 16.66 4.42 4.27
CA PHE A 122 16.22 4.54 2.89
C PHE A 122 15.81 5.98 2.58
N THR A 123 16.37 6.52 1.51
CA THR A 123 15.89 7.75 0.87
C THR A 123 14.60 7.47 0.10
N GLU A 124 13.91 8.53 -0.34
CA GLU A 124 12.75 8.39 -1.24
C GLU A 124 13.13 7.63 -2.52
N GLN A 125 14.32 7.91 -3.06
CA GLN A 125 14.82 7.24 -4.27
C GLN A 125 15.07 5.75 -4.03
N ASP A 126 15.61 5.38 -2.86
CA ASP A 126 15.80 3.97 -2.49
C ASP A 126 14.45 3.24 -2.41
N ILE A 127 13.45 3.86 -1.79
CA ILE A 127 12.11 3.27 -1.68
C ILE A 127 11.52 3.00 -3.07
N ILE A 128 11.61 3.97 -3.98
CA ILE A 128 11.11 3.84 -5.36
C ILE A 128 11.90 2.75 -6.10
N HIS A 129 13.22 2.78 -6.04
CA HIS A 129 14.07 1.82 -6.73
C HIS A 129 13.78 0.38 -6.28
N ILE A 130 13.73 0.14 -4.96
CA ILE A 130 13.45 -1.18 -4.40
C ILE A 130 12.01 -1.60 -4.69
N SER A 131 11.05 -0.67 -4.62
CA SER A 131 9.65 -0.95 -4.98
C SER A 131 9.53 -1.47 -6.40
N ASN A 132 10.14 -0.78 -7.35
CA ASN A 132 10.08 -1.14 -8.77
C ASN A 132 10.85 -2.44 -9.04
N ALA A 133 12.06 -2.59 -8.47
CA ALA A 133 12.91 -3.75 -8.70
C ALA A 133 12.32 -5.06 -8.12
N GLU A 134 11.65 -4.98 -6.97
CA GLU A 134 11.12 -6.16 -6.27
C GLU A 134 9.60 -6.34 -6.38
N ASN A 135 8.93 -5.48 -7.16
CA ASN A 135 7.49 -5.39 -7.29
C ASN A 135 6.77 -5.26 -5.93
N ARG A 136 7.19 -4.27 -5.13
CA ARG A 136 6.60 -4.00 -3.81
C ARG A 136 5.64 -2.83 -3.87
N MET A 137 4.48 -2.99 -3.26
CA MET A 137 3.55 -1.87 -3.03
C MET A 137 4.16 -0.87 -2.04
N ILE A 138 4.37 0.36 -2.48
CA ILE A 138 4.73 1.46 -1.57
C ILE A 138 3.53 1.78 -0.70
N LEU A 139 3.69 1.76 0.62
CA LEU A 139 2.71 2.32 1.54
C LEU A 139 3.33 3.57 2.16
N THR A 140 2.65 4.70 2.01
CA THR A 140 3.18 5.97 2.48
C THR A 140 2.11 6.93 2.93
N ARG A 141 2.49 7.85 3.83
CA ARG A 141 1.71 9.05 4.15
C ARG A 141 2.16 10.28 3.36
N ASN A 142 3.30 10.19 2.68
CA ASN A 142 3.88 11.25 1.87
C ASN A 142 3.37 11.14 0.42
N ILE A 143 2.45 12.04 0.04
CA ILE A 143 1.91 12.09 -1.33
C ILE A 143 3.01 12.46 -2.34
N GLY A 144 4.08 13.17 -1.91
CA GLY A 144 5.23 13.49 -2.76
C GLY A 144 5.88 12.24 -3.35
N LEU A 145 6.09 11.20 -2.54
CA LEU A 145 6.64 9.91 -2.97
C LEU A 145 5.77 9.24 -4.05
N LEU A 146 4.44 9.39 -3.96
CA LEU A 146 3.50 8.82 -4.93
C LEU A 146 3.40 9.62 -6.23
N ARG A 147 3.77 10.90 -6.23
CA ARG A 147 3.82 11.75 -7.42
C ARG A 147 5.17 11.70 -8.13
N HIS A 148 6.15 11.00 -7.58
CA HIS A 148 7.45 10.88 -8.24
C HIS A 148 7.28 10.11 -9.57
N GLY A 149 7.88 10.63 -10.65
CA GLY A 149 7.69 10.13 -12.01
C GLY A 149 7.98 8.63 -12.16
N ASP A 150 8.99 8.16 -11.44
CA ASP A 150 9.45 6.77 -11.45
C ASP A 150 8.63 5.82 -10.56
N THR A 151 7.73 6.33 -9.72
CA THR A 151 6.92 5.46 -8.85
C THR A 151 5.90 4.69 -9.68
N GLN A 152 6.01 3.36 -9.72
CA GLN A 152 5.09 2.52 -10.50
C GLN A 152 3.81 2.20 -9.73
N GLN A 153 3.91 1.92 -8.44
CA GLN A 153 2.78 1.56 -7.61
C GLN A 153 2.95 2.09 -6.19
N GLY A 154 1.85 2.55 -5.61
CA GLY A 154 1.86 2.98 -4.23
C GLY A 154 0.49 3.42 -3.76
N TYR A 155 0.32 3.37 -2.45
CA TYR A 155 -0.93 3.67 -1.79
C TYR A 155 -0.72 4.68 -0.67
N TRP A 156 -1.55 5.72 -0.72
CA TRP A 156 -1.62 6.69 0.35
C TRP A 156 -2.47 6.14 1.49
N VAL A 157 -1.81 5.75 2.57
CA VAL A 157 -2.48 5.23 3.76
C VAL A 157 -3.27 6.36 4.41
N ARG A 158 -4.60 6.33 4.41
CA ARG A 158 -5.48 7.44 4.82
C ARG A 158 -5.58 7.58 6.33
N ASN A 159 -5.56 6.46 7.06
CA ASN A 159 -5.65 6.47 8.52
C ASN A 159 -4.30 6.78 9.19
N THR A 160 -4.37 7.38 10.38
CA THR A 160 -3.22 7.59 11.28
C THR A 160 -3.17 6.58 12.43
N ASP A 161 -4.31 5.97 12.77
CA ASP A 161 -4.38 4.91 13.77
C ASP A 161 -3.90 3.56 13.19
N PRO A 162 -2.92 2.87 13.80
CA PRO A 162 -2.36 1.65 13.25
C PRO A 162 -3.33 0.46 13.11
N ASP A 163 -4.40 0.37 13.90
CA ASP A 163 -5.42 -0.69 13.72
C ASP A 163 -6.35 -0.35 12.56
N LYS A 164 -6.74 0.93 12.41
CA LYS A 164 -7.51 1.39 11.25
C LYS A 164 -6.71 1.31 9.95
N GLN A 165 -5.40 1.63 9.97
CA GLN A 165 -4.49 1.45 8.83
C GLN A 165 -4.47 -0.01 8.35
N LEU A 166 -4.37 -0.96 9.28
CA LEU A 166 -4.37 -2.38 8.93
C LEU A 166 -5.71 -2.77 8.27
N ARG A 167 -6.84 -2.38 8.87
CA ARG A 167 -8.17 -2.66 8.31
C ARG A 167 -8.37 -2.03 6.93
N GLU A 168 -7.88 -0.82 6.75
CA GLU A 168 -7.87 -0.11 5.46
C GLU A 168 -7.15 -0.94 4.38
N LEU A 169 -5.93 -1.41 4.66
CA LEU A 169 -5.17 -2.22 3.71
C LEU A 169 -5.84 -3.57 3.40
N PHE A 170 -6.42 -4.22 4.41
CA PHE A 170 -7.09 -5.51 4.24
C PHE A 170 -8.31 -5.39 3.32
N ASN A 171 -9.13 -4.36 3.54
CA ASN A 171 -10.27 -4.08 2.67
C ASN A 171 -9.81 -3.68 1.26
N ARG A 172 -8.77 -2.84 1.19
CA ARG A 172 -8.27 -2.30 -0.08
C ARG A 172 -7.69 -3.38 -0.99
N PHE A 173 -6.91 -4.28 -0.42
CA PHE A 173 -6.08 -5.22 -1.17
C PHE A 173 -6.54 -6.68 -1.02
N GLU A 174 -7.69 -6.94 -0.41
CA GLU A 174 -8.22 -8.29 -0.14
C GLU A 174 -7.21 -9.20 0.58
N LEU A 175 -6.43 -8.65 1.51
CA LEU A 175 -5.29 -9.35 2.14
C LEU A 175 -5.70 -10.54 3.01
N SER A 176 -6.97 -10.63 3.40
CA SER A 176 -7.47 -11.66 4.33
C SER A 176 -7.20 -13.09 3.87
N LYS A 177 -7.18 -13.33 2.56
CA LYS A 177 -6.91 -14.65 1.95
C LYS A 177 -5.45 -15.11 2.13
N ASN A 178 -4.54 -14.17 2.35
CA ASN A 178 -3.09 -14.39 2.36
C ASN A 178 -2.47 -14.30 3.76
N ILE A 179 -3.29 -14.28 4.82
CA ILE A 179 -2.81 -14.26 6.20
C ILE A 179 -2.02 -15.55 6.48
N ASN A 180 -0.75 -15.41 6.85
CA ASN A 180 0.12 -16.53 7.18
C ASN A 180 1.04 -16.19 8.37
N PRO A 181 0.51 -16.22 9.61
CA PRO A 181 1.24 -15.81 10.79
C PRO A 181 2.48 -16.67 11.02
N PHE A 182 3.49 -16.12 11.69
CA PHE A 182 4.78 -16.80 11.89
C PHE A 182 5.53 -17.15 10.59
N ASN A 183 5.25 -16.44 9.48
CA ASN A 183 6.04 -16.52 8.24
C ASN A 183 7.19 -15.50 8.19
N ARG A 184 7.02 -14.34 8.85
CA ARG A 184 7.95 -13.20 8.81
C ARG A 184 8.32 -12.72 10.22
N CYS A 185 9.59 -12.41 10.42
CA CYS A 185 10.10 -11.83 11.66
C CYS A 185 9.56 -10.41 11.81
N MET A 186 8.93 -10.11 12.96
CA MET A 186 8.41 -8.77 13.23
C MET A 186 9.51 -7.69 13.28
N GLU A 187 10.75 -8.05 13.63
CA GLU A 187 11.84 -7.07 13.76
C GLU A 187 12.56 -6.82 12.43
N CYS A 188 13.01 -7.87 11.72
CA CYS A 188 13.83 -7.70 10.51
C CYS A 188 13.13 -8.11 9.20
N ASN A 189 11.90 -8.62 9.23
CA ASN A 189 11.18 -9.19 8.07
C ASN A 189 11.73 -10.55 7.54
N GLY A 190 12.83 -11.06 8.11
CA GLY A 190 13.40 -12.34 7.72
C GLY A 190 12.46 -13.53 7.90
N ARG A 191 12.71 -14.60 7.14
CA ARG A 191 11.86 -15.80 7.16
C ARG A 191 11.92 -16.48 8.53
N LEU A 192 10.75 -16.83 9.04
CA LEU A 192 10.61 -17.65 10.24
C LEU A 192 10.50 -19.12 9.83
N VAL A 193 11.24 -19.98 10.52
CA VAL A 193 11.13 -21.43 10.36
C VAL A 193 10.77 -22.06 11.69
N ARG A 194 10.02 -23.15 11.65
CA ARG A 194 9.70 -23.93 12.84
C ARG A 194 10.97 -24.64 13.33
N VAL A 195 11.20 -24.64 14.64
CA VAL A 195 12.38 -25.25 15.28
C VAL A 195 11.94 -26.08 16.49
N ALA A 196 12.71 -27.10 16.84
CA ALA A 196 12.49 -27.85 18.08
C ALA A 196 12.93 -27.01 19.29
N LEU A 197 12.30 -27.23 20.44
CA LEU A 197 12.69 -26.53 21.68
C LEU A 197 14.17 -26.79 22.03
N ALA A 198 14.67 -28.01 21.79
CA ALA A 198 16.06 -28.38 22.07
C ALA A 198 17.08 -27.48 21.34
N GLU A 199 16.73 -26.97 20.14
CA GLU A 199 17.61 -26.11 19.34
C GLU A 199 17.65 -24.66 19.86
N VAL A 200 16.65 -24.24 20.63
CA VAL A 200 16.48 -22.84 21.06
C VAL A 200 16.30 -22.70 22.56
N GLN A 201 16.54 -23.75 23.34
CA GLN A 201 16.22 -23.82 24.77
C GLN A 201 16.84 -22.66 25.55
N GLU A 202 18.10 -22.32 25.27
CA GLU A 202 18.84 -21.24 25.93
C GLU A 202 18.26 -19.84 25.63
N LYS A 203 17.55 -19.69 24.51
CA LYS A 203 16.93 -18.41 24.09
C LYS A 203 15.47 -18.29 24.53
N VAL A 204 14.90 -19.32 25.14
CA VAL A 204 13.49 -19.37 25.55
C VAL A 204 13.40 -19.38 27.08
N PRO A 205 12.64 -18.47 27.72
CA PRO A 205 12.49 -18.47 29.18
C PRO A 205 11.88 -19.79 29.70
N PRO A 206 12.32 -20.35 30.85
CA PRO A 206 11.85 -21.65 31.35
C PRO A 206 10.33 -21.79 31.47
N LYS A 207 9.63 -20.71 31.90
CA LYS A 207 8.16 -20.69 31.99
C LYS A 207 7.47 -20.84 30.62
N VAL A 208 8.12 -20.41 29.55
CA VAL A 208 7.62 -20.56 28.17
C VAL A 208 7.86 -21.98 27.68
N GLN A 209 9.04 -22.55 27.97
CA GLN A 209 9.39 -23.94 27.63
C GLN A 209 8.35 -24.93 28.16
N GLN A 210 7.85 -24.71 29.38
CA GLN A 210 6.84 -25.57 30.01
C GLN A 210 5.42 -25.41 29.43
N LYS A 211 5.11 -24.26 28.81
CA LYS A 211 3.74 -23.88 28.41
C LYS A 211 3.48 -23.96 26.91
N HIS A 212 4.53 -24.05 26.09
CA HIS A 212 4.43 -23.97 24.64
C HIS A 212 5.25 -25.06 23.98
N SER A 213 4.70 -25.63 22.90
CA SER A 213 5.32 -26.71 22.12
C SER A 213 5.73 -26.28 20.70
N LEU A 214 5.36 -25.06 20.29
CA LEU A 214 5.62 -24.53 18.95
C LEU A 214 6.53 -23.30 19.04
N PHE A 215 7.70 -23.43 18.43
CA PHE A 215 8.72 -22.39 18.37
C PHE A 215 9.09 -22.10 16.92
N TYR A 216 9.36 -20.83 16.65
CA TYR A 216 9.83 -20.35 15.36
C TYR A 216 11.08 -19.50 15.56
N GLN A 217 12.07 -19.65 14.69
CA GLN A 217 13.28 -18.84 14.73
C GLN A 217 13.46 -18.10 13.41
N CYS A 218 13.85 -16.83 13.50
CA CYS A 218 14.23 -16.05 12.35
C CYS A 218 15.59 -16.50 11.83
N GLN A 219 15.67 -16.78 10.53
CA GLN A 219 16.92 -17.20 9.88
C GLN A 219 17.95 -16.07 9.74
N GLU A 220 17.54 -14.81 9.93
CA GLU A 220 18.44 -13.65 9.83
C GLU A 220 18.89 -13.17 11.21
N CYS A 221 17.96 -12.69 12.04
CA CYS A 221 18.29 -12.10 13.34
C CYS A 221 18.28 -13.10 14.51
N GLN A 222 18.02 -14.38 14.25
CA GLN A 222 18.03 -15.47 15.24
C GLN A 222 17.03 -15.32 16.41
N LYS A 223 16.13 -14.33 16.33
CA LYS A 223 15.06 -14.10 17.32
C LYS A 223 14.06 -15.26 17.29
N VAL A 224 13.67 -15.72 18.48
CA VAL A 224 12.76 -16.84 18.70
C VAL A 224 11.37 -16.33 19.05
N TYR A 225 10.35 -16.96 18.49
CA TYR A 225 8.93 -16.63 18.64
C TYR A 225 8.13 -17.87 19.07
N TRP A 226 7.06 -17.64 19.82
CA TRP A 226 6.11 -18.65 20.27
C TRP A 226 4.71 -18.03 20.41
N GLN A 227 3.68 -18.88 20.52
CA GLN A 227 2.29 -18.44 20.71
C GLN A 227 2.02 -18.00 22.16
N GLY A 228 2.54 -16.84 22.56
CA GLY A 228 2.35 -16.29 23.90
C GLY A 228 0.91 -15.85 24.23
N SER A 229 0.70 -15.22 25.39
CA SER A 229 -0.62 -14.74 25.85
C SER A 229 -1.32 -13.81 24.85
N HIS A 230 -0.57 -12.92 24.20
CA HIS A 230 -1.08 -12.01 23.16
C HIS A 230 -1.54 -12.71 21.87
N PHE A 231 -1.23 -14.00 21.70
CA PHE A 231 -1.65 -14.75 20.53
C PHE A 231 -3.17 -14.96 20.48
N LYS A 232 -3.84 -15.04 21.63
CA LYS A 232 -5.31 -15.15 21.68
C LYS A 232 -5.99 -13.90 21.09
N ASP A 233 -5.49 -12.72 21.45
CA ASP A 233 -6.02 -11.45 20.93
C ASP A 233 -5.67 -11.27 19.44
N PHE A 234 -4.48 -11.70 19.03
CA PHE A 234 -4.12 -11.77 17.62
C PHE A 234 -5.06 -12.68 16.83
N LYS A 235 -5.36 -13.89 17.33
CA LYS A 235 -6.28 -14.81 16.67
C LYS A 235 -7.67 -14.19 16.48
N LYS A 236 -8.22 -13.53 17.51
CA LYS A 236 -9.48 -12.77 17.38
C LYS A 236 -9.42 -11.70 16.29
N LYS A 237 -8.29 -11.00 16.15
CA LYS A 237 -8.08 -10.01 15.09
C LYS A 237 -7.99 -10.66 13.71
N VAL A 238 -7.34 -11.82 13.58
CA VAL A 238 -7.31 -12.61 12.34
C VAL A 238 -8.73 -13.00 11.94
N ASP A 239 -9.48 -13.58 12.87
CA ASP A 239 -10.86 -14.03 12.63
C ASP A 239 -11.75 -12.85 12.17
N LEU A 240 -11.64 -11.70 12.84
CA LEU A 240 -12.35 -10.47 12.45
C LEU A 240 -11.97 -10.00 11.04
N LEU A 241 -10.68 -10.01 10.69
CA LEU A 241 -10.21 -9.57 9.38
C LEU A 241 -10.59 -10.56 8.26
N GLN A 242 -10.66 -11.87 8.57
CA GLN A 242 -11.11 -12.90 7.64
C GLN A 242 -12.62 -12.85 7.37
N SER A 243 -13.40 -12.19 8.23
CA SER A 243 -14.84 -11.94 8.03
C SER A 243 -15.17 -10.67 7.24
N LEU A 244 -14.17 -9.89 6.82
CA LEU A 244 -14.33 -8.71 5.95
C LEU A 244 -14.46 -9.13 4.48
#